data_AF-A0A8H7ET83-F1
#
_entry.id   AF-A0A8H7ET83-F1
#
_cell.length_a   1.000
_cell.length_b   1.000
_cell.length_c   1.000
_cell.angle_alpha   90.00
_cell.angle_beta   90.00
_cell.angle_gamma   90.00
#
_symmetry.space_group_name_H-M   'P 1'
#
loop_
_entity.id
_entity.type
_entity.pdbx_description
1 polymer ?
#
loop_
_entity_poly.entity_id
_entity_poly.type
_entity_poly.pdbx_seq_one_letter_code
_entity_poly.pdbx_strand_id
1 'polypeptide(L)'
;MALTFCCENVYFDKPLLRLSTENIPASYPAPDIEMCVQASPMTIVRCDLMYVNWSTSTIPNCYDKIRLGTHEPWDTQWCNLFEANGSINYGVESKYPANTDLIKRIDIYWRIDSIENATKASLSVPAIALQLYSPSFSRWKLNPKDMIDQQARPFRDMELGTYRSTSYQNATSNIFFTPTKYRAIRPKDAGSILGFETNYVDVVTIESAQQTWPLHPNENLTRGDYHGMFSVQLSKGTMEVKTEQRLHTVLQAVAMAGGAYGILTTLYILLFGMSRLTPWGLVHQLPVLIGSANRRMRTQENNRCIQNGLSDEPVKSAKAKVPWFSRKSASTENQNVELKDTSKEVEDTKYRKEMEDDQRSDQYLLSNQSPILPTLAGSNVPNYPNEQLMQEHLTLQQHSKELESRVEELEIILREYFLNTDYLDQLRSRRQIQPEFVTVARERQSITRPRRGFGYDREDPSVDRPDVNELVEVVATTAPTASSSATALDNSHAIKKVDK
;
A
#
# COMPACT_ATOMS: atom_id res chain seq x y z
N MET A 1 -3.76 -42.36 12.44
CA MET A 1 -2.82 -41.32 12.92
C MET A 1 -2.66 -40.19 11.90
N ALA A 2 -2.19 -40.46 10.67
CA ALA A 2 -1.98 -39.41 9.66
C ALA A 2 -3.28 -38.66 9.25
N LEU A 3 -4.39 -39.38 9.04
CA LEU A 3 -5.69 -38.76 8.73
C LEU A 3 -6.20 -37.87 9.88
N THR A 4 -6.06 -38.34 11.11
CA THR A 4 -6.46 -37.61 12.32
C THR A 4 -5.67 -36.30 12.46
N PHE A 5 -4.35 -36.36 12.23
CA PHE A 5 -3.47 -35.18 12.21
C PHE A 5 -3.85 -34.20 11.08
N CYS A 6 -4.21 -34.70 9.89
CA CYS A 6 -4.66 -33.83 8.80
C CYS A 6 -5.99 -33.12 9.12
N CYS A 7 -6.96 -33.84 9.72
CA CYS A 7 -8.22 -33.24 10.13
C CYS A 7 -8.03 -32.18 11.22
N GLU A 8 -7.12 -32.42 12.17
CA GLU A 8 -6.77 -31.47 13.22
C GLU A 8 -6.13 -30.21 12.65
N ASN A 9 -5.20 -30.34 11.70
CA ASN A 9 -4.57 -29.20 11.03
C ASN A 9 -5.57 -28.37 10.22
N VAL A 10 -6.54 -29.01 9.53
CA VAL A 10 -7.60 -28.28 8.81
C VAL A 10 -8.54 -27.56 9.78
N TYR A 11 -8.81 -28.14 10.95
CA TYR A 11 -9.70 -27.54 11.95
C TYR A 11 -9.08 -26.31 12.62
N PHE A 12 -7.79 -26.35 12.95
CA PHE A 12 -7.06 -25.24 13.57
C PHE A 12 -6.38 -24.30 12.56
N ASP A 13 -6.63 -24.48 11.26
CA ASP A 13 -6.07 -23.64 10.20
C ASP A 13 -6.53 -22.19 10.36
N LYS A 14 -5.55 -21.28 10.47
CA LYS A 14 -5.76 -19.84 10.43
C LYS A 14 -5.37 -19.34 9.04
N PRO A 15 -6.23 -18.56 8.36
CA PRO A 15 -5.88 -18.02 7.06
C PRO A 15 -4.63 -17.15 7.18
N LEU A 16 -3.69 -17.32 6.27
CA LEU A 16 -2.54 -16.45 6.12
C LEU A 16 -2.87 -15.28 5.22
N LEU A 17 -2.20 -14.16 5.43
CA LEU A 17 -2.31 -13.00 4.57
C LEU A 17 -1.26 -13.07 3.47
N ARG A 18 -1.74 -13.14 2.23
CA ARG A 18 -0.92 -12.94 1.05
C ARG A 18 -1.01 -11.48 0.61
N LEU A 19 0.12 -10.80 0.70
CA LEU A 19 0.31 -9.44 0.24
C LEU A 19 0.48 -9.43 -1.29
N SER A 20 -0.24 -8.54 -1.96
CA SER A 20 -0.14 -8.31 -3.40
C SER A 20 -0.42 -6.85 -3.71
N THR A 21 -0.03 -6.40 -4.89
CA THR A 21 -0.31 -5.05 -5.38
C THR A 21 -1.22 -5.14 -6.59
N GLU A 22 -2.22 -4.26 -6.65
CA GLU A 22 -3.17 -4.17 -7.78
C GLU A 22 -3.15 -2.74 -8.33
N ASN A 23 -3.22 -2.61 -9.65
CA ASN A 23 -3.36 -1.30 -10.28
C ASN A 23 -4.77 -0.77 -10.04
N ILE A 24 -4.88 0.48 -9.61
CA ILE A 24 -6.17 1.14 -9.50
C ILE A 24 -6.71 1.33 -10.93
N PRO A 25 -8.01 1.09 -11.19
CA PRO A 25 -8.59 1.36 -12.51
C PRO A 25 -8.36 2.81 -12.94
N ALA A 26 -8.51 3.09 -14.24
CA ALA A 26 -8.25 4.41 -14.83
C ALA A 26 -8.88 5.60 -14.07
N SER A 27 -10.01 5.34 -13.40
CA SER A 27 -10.71 6.27 -12.52
C SER A 27 -10.96 5.66 -11.14
N TYR A 28 -10.77 6.43 -10.07
CA TYR A 28 -11.08 6.04 -8.69
C TYR A 28 -12.12 6.99 -8.08
N PRO A 29 -13.21 6.50 -7.45
CA PRO A 29 -14.22 7.38 -6.87
C PRO A 29 -13.65 8.19 -5.70
N ALA A 30 -13.99 9.48 -5.63
CA ALA A 30 -13.52 10.32 -4.55
C ALA A 30 -14.00 9.81 -3.18
N PRO A 31 -13.15 9.87 -2.13
CA PRO A 31 -13.52 9.41 -0.81
C PRO A 31 -14.56 10.33 -0.19
N ASP A 32 -15.36 9.77 0.73
CA ASP A 32 -16.22 10.59 1.58
C ASP A 32 -15.33 11.24 2.67
N ILE A 33 -15.49 12.53 2.91
CA ILE A 33 -14.63 13.31 3.81
C ILE A 33 -15.44 13.73 5.02
N GLU A 34 -15.17 13.16 6.17
CA GLU A 34 -15.71 13.65 7.43
C GLU A 34 -14.81 14.76 7.96
N MET A 35 -15.44 15.87 8.31
CA MET A 35 -14.82 17.04 8.88
C MET A 35 -15.49 17.29 10.23
N CYS A 36 -14.73 17.45 11.30
CA CYS A 36 -15.28 17.69 12.64
C CYS A 36 -14.55 18.84 13.33
N VAL A 37 -15.30 19.65 14.08
CA VAL A 37 -14.77 20.74 14.90
C VAL A 37 -15.18 20.53 16.34
N GLN A 38 -14.35 20.96 17.29
CA GLN A 38 -14.68 20.86 18.71
C GLN A 38 -15.54 22.05 19.16
N ALA A 39 -16.71 21.75 19.73
CA ALA A 39 -17.59 22.70 20.43
C ALA A 39 -18.03 23.94 19.61
N SER A 40 -17.96 23.86 18.29
CA SER A 40 -18.28 24.99 17.40
C SER A 40 -18.74 24.47 16.04
N PRO A 41 -19.75 25.10 15.40
CA PRO A 41 -20.14 24.73 14.05
C PRO A 41 -19.11 25.26 13.06
N MET A 42 -19.08 24.63 11.89
CA MET A 42 -18.26 25.09 10.78
C MET A 42 -19.07 25.20 9.50
N THR A 43 -18.65 26.16 8.68
CA THR A 43 -19.21 26.45 7.38
C THR A 43 -18.17 26.18 6.30
N ILE A 44 -18.58 25.47 5.24
CA ILE A 44 -17.74 25.26 4.06
C ILE A 44 -17.98 26.42 3.12
N VAL A 45 -16.96 27.24 2.94
CA VAL A 45 -17.07 28.51 2.23
C VAL A 45 -17.05 28.26 0.72
N ARG A 46 -16.17 27.35 0.29
CA ARG A 46 -15.92 27.08 -1.13
C ARG A 46 -15.32 25.69 -1.31
N CYS A 47 -15.66 25.03 -2.41
CA CYS A 47 -15.02 23.80 -2.85
C CYS A 47 -14.59 23.94 -4.30
N ASP A 48 -13.31 23.74 -4.55
CA ASP A 48 -12.71 23.81 -5.87
C ASP A 48 -12.22 22.42 -6.29
N LEU A 49 -12.57 22.03 -7.51
CA LEU A 49 -12.08 20.81 -8.13
C LEU A 49 -10.97 21.18 -9.11
N MET A 50 -9.80 20.59 -8.93
CA MET A 50 -8.74 20.64 -9.93
C MET A 50 -8.81 19.40 -10.79
N TYR A 51 -8.99 19.60 -12.09
CA TYR A 51 -9.02 18.53 -13.08
C TYR A 51 -7.60 18.09 -13.46
N VAL A 52 -7.48 16.92 -14.10
CA VAL A 52 -6.21 16.39 -14.61
C VAL A 52 -5.50 17.32 -15.60
N ASN A 53 -6.26 18.19 -16.28
CA ASN A 53 -5.73 19.23 -17.18
C ASN A 53 -5.28 20.51 -16.44
N TRP A 54 -5.24 20.51 -15.11
CA TRP A 54 -4.93 21.65 -14.24
C TRP A 54 -5.91 22.83 -14.31
N SER A 55 -7.04 22.68 -15.01
CA SER A 55 -8.14 23.61 -14.89
C SER A 55 -8.80 23.45 -13.52
N THR A 56 -9.24 24.57 -12.95
CA THR A 56 -9.95 24.59 -11.66
C THR A 56 -11.38 25.03 -11.91
N SER A 57 -12.35 24.29 -11.37
CA SER A 57 -13.76 24.68 -11.38
C SER A 57 -14.31 24.72 -9.97
N THR A 58 -15.03 25.79 -9.66
CA THR A 58 -15.68 25.95 -8.37
C THR A 58 -17.06 25.30 -8.41
N ILE A 59 -17.35 24.45 -7.43
CA ILE A 59 -18.67 23.84 -7.29
C ILE A 59 -19.61 24.92 -6.71
N PRO A 60 -20.65 25.35 -7.45
CA PRO A 60 -21.45 26.51 -7.04
C PRO A 60 -22.28 26.28 -5.76
N ASN A 61 -22.51 25.03 -5.34
CA ASN A 61 -23.19 24.69 -4.08
C ASN A 61 -22.53 23.47 -3.43
N CYS A 62 -21.37 23.65 -2.79
CA CYS A 62 -20.72 22.53 -2.10
C CYS A 62 -21.62 21.93 -0.99
N TYR A 63 -22.51 22.75 -0.42
CA TYR A 63 -23.51 22.36 0.57
C TYR A 63 -24.43 21.22 0.13
N ASP A 64 -24.74 21.09 -1.17
CA ASP A 64 -25.60 20.01 -1.66
C ASP A 64 -24.96 18.62 -1.49
N LYS A 65 -23.62 18.58 -1.33
CA LYS A 65 -22.85 17.36 -1.08
C LYS A 65 -22.49 17.19 0.40
N ILE A 66 -22.92 18.11 1.27
CA ILE A 66 -22.63 18.05 2.70
C ILE A 66 -23.83 17.47 3.43
N ARG A 67 -23.61 16.34 4.08
CA ARG A 67 -24.53 15.79 5.07
C ARG A 67 -24.10 16.26 6.45
N LEU A 68 -25.01 16.95 7.14
CA LEU A 68 -24.81 17.37 8.53
C LEU A 68 -24.91 16.15 9.46
N GLY A 69 -24.03 16.09 10.45
CA GLY A 69 -24.13 15.12 11.53
C GLY A 69 -25.44 15.28 12.32
N THR A 70 -26.11 14.17 12.59
CA THR A 70 -27.30 14.15 13.44
C THR A 70 -26.91 14.09 14.92
N HIS A 71 -27.81 14.52 15.80
CA HIS A 71 -27.79 14.25 17.24
C HIS A 71 -28.11 12.76 17.51
N GLU A 72 -27.27 11.87 17.02
CA GLU A 72 -27.24 10.47 17.46
C GLU A 72 -26.16 10.31 18.55
N PRO A 73 -26.23 9.26 19.40
CA PRO A 73 -25.56 9.21 20.71
C PRO A 73 -24.01 9.22 20.70
N TRP A 74 -23.36 9.43 19.55
CA TRP A 74 -21.93 9.29 19.33
C TRP A 74 -21.20 10.60 18.98
N ASP A 75 -21.74 11.75 19.42
CA ASP A 75 -21.08 13.08 19.38
C ASP A 75 -20.68 13.57 17.97
N THR A 76 -21.51 13.27 16.96
CA THR A 76 -21.38 13.81 15.57
C THR A 76 -21.96 15.20 15.39
N GLN A 77 -22.44 15.84 16.44
CA GLN A 77 -23.15 17.12 16.39
C GLN A 77 -22.34 18.27 15.76
N TRP A 78 -21.01 18.18 15.78
CA TRP A 78 -20.10 19.17 15.19
C TRP A 78 -19.33 18.63 13.97
N CYS A 79 -19.85 17.57 13.35
CA CYS A 79 -19.24 16.92 12.19
C CYS A 79 -20.10 17.11 10.93
N ASN A 80 -19.44 17.40 9.81
CA ASN A 80 -20.02 17.45 8.48
C ASN A 80 -19.36 16.37 7.61
N LEU A 81 -20.16 15.64 6.84
CA LEU A 81 -19.69 14.66 5.89
C LEU A 81 -19.85 15.19 4.47
N PHE A 82 -18.76 15.33 3.74
CA PHE A 82 -18.79 15.54 2.30
C PHE A 82 -18.93 14.18 1.60
N GLU A 83 -20.08 13.94 0.98
CA GLU A 83 -20.37 12.71 0.24
C GLU A 83 -20.13 12.93 -1.25
N ALA A 84 -19.16 12.21 -1.82
CA ALA A 84 -18.89 12.30 -3.25
C ALA A 84 -19.95 11.57 -4.09
N ASN A 85 -20.60 10.55 -3.50
CA ASN A 85 -21.64 9.70 -4.10
C ASN A 85 -21.30 9.20 -5.52
N GLY A 86 -20.02 8.91 -5.79
CA GLY A 86 -19.52 8.47 -7.09
C GLY A 86 -19.60 9.50 -8.23
N SER A 87 -20.07 10.72 -7.96
CA SER A 87 -20.17 11.79 -8.97
C SER A 87 -18.83 12.42 -9.34
N ILE A 88 -17.83 12.26 -8.47
CA ILE A 88 -16.50 12.84 -8.62
C ILE A 88 -15.50 11.69 -8.60
N ASN A 89 -14.66 11.60 -9.63
CA ASN A 89 -13.68 10.52 -9.79
C ASN A 89 -12.28 11.09 -10.00
N TYR A 90 -11.30 10.57 -9.27
CA TYR A 90 -9.89 10.82 -9.49
C TYR A 90 -9.37 10.11 -10.73
N GLY A 91 -8.51 10.78 -11.47
CA GLY A 91 -7.69 10.13 -12.48
C GLY A 91 -6.50 9.39 -11.85
N VAL A 92 -6.25 8.17 -12.32
CA VAL A 92 -5.09 7.34 -11.94
C VAL A 92 -3.96 7.30 -12.99
N GLU A 93 -4.29 7.28 -14.28
CA GLU A 93 -3.34 7.24 -15.40
C GLU A 93 -2.48 8.51 -15.57
N SER A 94 -1.43 8.41 -16.39
CA SER A 94 -0.55 9.55 -16.70
C SER A 94 -0.95 10.30 -17.97
N LYS A 95 -1.76 9.68 -18.85
CA LYS A 95 -2.18 10.24 -20.13
C LYS A 95 -3.70 10.22 -20.23
N TYR A 96 -4.32 11.39 -20.10
CA TYR A 96 -5.76 11.54 -20.29
C TYR A 96 -6.09 12.26 -21.59
N PRO A 97 -7.23 11.94 -22.21
CA PRO A 97 -7.83 12.83 -23.19
C PRO A 97 -8.09 14.21 -22.56
N ALA A 98 -7.93 15.26 -23.36
CA ALA A 98 -8.01 16.66 -22.91
C ALA A 98 -9.38 17.04 -22.27
N ASN A 99 -10.45 16.32 -22.61
CA ASN A 99 -11.83 16.58 -22.16
C ASN A 99 -12.31 15.56 -21.11
N THR A 100 -11.43 15.14 -20.19
CA THR A 100 -11.83 14.23 -19.12
C THR A 100 -12.30 15.00 -17.89
N ASP A 101 -13.45 14.60 -17.34
CA ASP A 101 -14.00 15.13 -16.09
C ASP A 101 -13.33 14.53 -14.84
N LEU A 102 -12.13 13.97 -15.01
CA LEU A 102 -11.37 13.35 -13.93
C LEU A 102 -10.63 14.42 -13.14
N ILE A 103 -10.74 14.31 -11.82
CA ILE A 103 -10.09 15.23 -10.92
C ILE A 103 -8.71 14.72 -10.50
N LYS A 104 -7.84 15.66 -10.18
CA LYS A 104 -6.53 15.41 -9.57
C LYS A 104 -6.56 15.72 -8.08
N ARG A 105 -7.31 16.76 -7.69
CA ARG A 105 -7.32 17.29 -6.32
C ARG A 105 -8.66 17.97 -6.02
N ILE A 106 -9.11 17.82 -4.78
CA ILE A 106 -10.26 18.55 -4.23
C ILE A 106 -9.71 19.53 -3.21
N ASP A 107 -10.01 20.82 -3.36
CA ASP A 107 -9.63 21.87 -2.43
C ASP A 107 -10.88 22.37 -1.68
N ILE A 108 -10.86 22.27 -0.35
CA ILE A 108 -11.98 22.67 0.51
C ILE A 108 -11.54 23.82 1.41
N TYR A 109 -12.28 24.93 1.33
CA TYR A 109 -12.10 26.11 2.15
C TYR A 109 -13.14 26.13 3.26
N TRP A 110 -12.67 26.25 4.50
CA TRP A 110 -13.51 26.10 5.68
C TRP A 110 -13.38 27.30 6.61
N ARG A 111 -14.46 27.56 7.35
CA ARG A 111 -14.54 28.60 8.38
C ARG A 111 -15.21 28.02 9.62
N ILE A 112 -14.68 28.37 10.78
CA ILE A 112 -15.26 28.02 12.08
C ILE A 112 -16.12 29.20 12.52
N ASP A 113 -17.39 28.97 12.86
CA ASP A 113 -18.33 30.06 13.11
C ASP A 113 -18.05 30.75 14.45
N SER A 114 -17.65 29.99 15.47
CA SER A 114 -17.20 30.52 16.76
C SER A 114 -15.78 30.04 17.09
N ILE A 115 -14.80 30.91 16.82
CA ILE A 115 -13.41 30.67 17.18
C ILE A 115 -13.26 30.59 18.71
N GLU A 116 -13.96 31.45 19.45
CA GLU A 116 -13.86 31.52 20.91
C GLU A 116 -14.23 30.18 21.56
N ASN A 117 -15.33 29.55 21.13
CA ASN A 117 -15.75 28.25 21.66
C ASN A 117 -14.74 27.15 21.30
N ALA A 118 -14.22 27.16 20.07
CA ALA A 118 -13.20 26.20 19.64
C ALA A 118 -11.90 26.35 20.45
N THR A 119 -11.45 27.58 20.73
CA THR A 119 -10.26 27.85 21.56
C THR A 119 -10.47 27.55 23.05
N LYS A 120 -11.71 27.59 23.55
CA LYS A 120 -12.00 27.16 24.93
C LYS A 120 -12.01 25.64 25.07
N ALA A 121 -12.40 24.94 24.01
CA ALA A 121 -12.46 23.47 23.98
C ALA A 121 -11.09 22.82 23.72
N SER A 122 -10.20 23.49 22.97
CA SER A 122 -8.85 22.99 22.67
C SER A 122 -7.76 23.93 23.18
N LEU A 123 -6.71 23.36 23.76
CA LEU A 123 -5.49 24.11 24.12
C LEU A 123 -4.64 24.50 22.90
N SER A 124 -4.90 23.91 21.73
CA SER A 124 -4.16 24.16 20.50
C SER A 124 -4.84 25.22 19.63
N VAL A 125 -4.12 25.65 18.57
CA VAL A 125 -4.70 26.48 17.51
C VAL A 125 -5.98 25.82 16.97
N PRO A 126 -7.08 26.57 16.79
CA PRO A 126 -8.31 26.05 16.21
C PRO A 126 -8.03 25.26 14.93
N ALA A 127 -8.52 24.04 14.90
CA ALA A 127 -8.30 23.11 13.81
C ALA A 127 -9.55 22.28 13.57
N ILE A 128 -9.66 21.78 12.35
CA ILE A 128 -10.68 20.81 11.98
C ILE A 128 -10.02 19.44 11.87
N ALA A 129 -10.68 18.44 12.43
CA ALA A 129 -10.32 17.04 12.27
C ALA A 129 -10.90 16.51 10.97
N LEU A 130 -10.10 15.77 10.21
CA LEU A 130 -10.41 15.26 8.88
C LEU A 130 -10.22 13.75 8.87
N GLN A 131 -11.24 13.02 8.45
CA GLN A 131 -11.18 11.56 8.30
C GLN A 131 -11.69 11.20 6.91
N LEU A 132 -10.90 10.42 6.16
CA LEU A 132 -11.27 9.97 4.82
C LEU A 132 -11.88 8.57 4.90
N TYR A 133 -12.97 8.36 4.16
CA TYR A 133 -13.64 7.07 4.04
C TYR A 133 -13.71 6.60 2.60
N SER A 134 -13.61 5.30 2.40
CA SER A 134 -13.92 4.73 1.09
C SER A 134 -15.42 4.84 0.83
N PRO A 135 -15.87 5.16 -0.40
CA PRO A 135 -17.30 5.26 -0.71
C PRO A 135 -18.11 4.00 -0.40
N SER A 136 -17.45 2.82 -0.47
CA SER A 136 -18.03 1.51 -0.16
C SER A 136 -17.94 1.11 1.31
N PHE A 137 -17.03 1.72 2.08
CA PHE A 137 -16.79 1.37 3.47
C PHE A 137 -16.61 2.65 4.31
N SER A 138 -17.73 3.13 4.87
CA SER A 138 -17.79 4.34 5.66
C SER A 138 -18.61 4.15 6.94
N ARG A 139 -18.21 4.84 8.01
CA ARG A 139 -18.92 4.72 9.29
C ARG A 139 -20.36 5.25 9.26
N TRP A 140 -20.65 6.12 8.30
CA TRP A 140 -21.93 6.80 8.14
C TRP A 140 -22.99 5.96 7.42
N LYS A 141 -22.56 4.90 6.73
CA LYS A 141 -23.45 4.02 5.92
C LYS A 141 -23.55 2.61 6.49
N LEU A 142 -22.57 2.18 7.28
CA LEU A 142 -22.47 0.81 7.76
C LEU A 142 -23.09 0.63 9.15
N ASN A 143 -23.82 -0.48 9.32
CA ASN A 143 -24.28 -0.92 10.63
C ASN A 143 -23.27 -1.88 11.24
N PRO A 144 -22.79 -1.65 12.48
CA PRO A 144 -21.81 -2.53 13.12
C PRO A 144 -22.34 -3.95 13.38
N LYS A 145 -23.67 -4.14 13.39
CA LYS A 145 -24.31 -5.46 13.62
C LYS A 145 -24.18 -6.41 12.43
N ASP A 146 -24.00 -5.88 11.23
CA ASP A 146 -23.97 -6.66 9.97
C ASP A 146 -22.53 -6.99 9.53
N MET A 147 -21.53 -6.62 10.32
CA MET A 147 -20.12 -6.75 9.98
C MET A 147 -19.56 -8.12 10.31
N ILE A 148 -18.63 -8.59 9.46
CA ILE A 148 -17.75 -9.71 9.79
C ILE A 148 -16.63 -9.25 10.74
N ASP A 149 -16.02 -10.16 11.49
CA ASP A 149 -14.93 -9.84 12.44
C ASP A 149 -13.77 -9.08 11.77
N GLN A 150 -13.47 -9.41 10.51
CA GLN A 150 -12.45 -8.74 9.70
C GLN A 150 -12.80 -7.29 9.36
N GLN A 151 -14.09 -6.93 9.28
CA GLN A 151 -14.57 -5.57 9.07
C GLN A 151 -14.64 -4.79 10.39
N ALA A 152 -14.88 -5.46 11.51
CA ALA A 152 -15.03 -4.82 12.81
C ALA A 152 -13.76 -4.09 13.26
N ARG A 153 -12.58 -4.64 12.99
CA ARG A 153 -11.29 -4.00 13.34
C ARG A 153 -11.07 -2.66 12.60
N PRO A 154 -11.05 -2.59 11.26
CA PRO A 154 -10.89 -1.32 10.55
C PRO A 154 -12.03 -0.34 10.85
N PHE A 155 -13.25 -0.83 11.12
CA PHE A 155 -14.34 0.02 11.57
C PHE A 155 -14.04 0.66 12.94
N ARG A 156 -13.52 -0.09 13.90
CA ARG A 156 -13.08 0.45 15.19
C ARG A 156 -11.92 1.42 15.04
N ASP A 157 -10.97 1.16 14.15
CA ASP A 157 -9.86 2.09 13.86
C ASP A 157 -10.39 3.41 13.26
N MET A 158 -11.49 3.36 12.50
CA MET A 158 -12.20 4.56 12.03
C MET A 158 -12.92 5.30 13.16
N GLU A 159 -13.54 4.60 14.10
CA GLU A 159 -14.18 5.22 15.27
C GLU A 159 -13.15 5.91 16.17
N LEU A 160 -11.99 5.28 16.37
CA LEU A 160 -10.89 5.83 17.15
C LEU A 160 -10.15 6.96 16.42
N GLY A 161 -10.37 7.13 15.11
CA GLY A 161 -9.70 8.15 14.30
C GLY A 161 -8.22 7.87 14.09
N THR A 162 -7.82 6.60 13.92
CA THR A 162 -6.41 6.19 13.74
C THR A 162 -5.74 6.88 12.55
N TYR A 163 -6.51 7.14 11.48
CA TYR A 163 -6.05 7.81 10.25
C TYR A 163 -6.60 9.25 10.13
N ARG A 164 -6.75 9.94 11.27
CA ARG A 164 -7.25 11.31 11.29
C ARG A 164 -6.15 12.28 10.89
N SER A 165 -6.48 13.14 9.94
CA SER A 165 -5.70 14.33 9.56
C SER A 165 -6.28 15.57 10.25
N THR A 166 -5.55 16.67 10.31
CA THR A 166 -5.99 17.91 10.97
C THR A 166 -5.62 19.14 10.15
N SER A 167 -6.58 20.00 9.80
CA SER A 167 -6.28 21.28 9.14
C SER A 167 -6.35 22.42 10.16
N TYR A 168 -5.26 23.18 10.27
CA TYR A 168 -5.11 24.26 11.25
C TYR A 168 -5.56 25.60 10.67
N GLN A 169 -5.99 26.50 11.55
CA GLN A 169 -6.21 27.91 11.20
C GLN A 169 -4.92 28.53 10.63
N ASN A 170 -5.08 29.35 9.58
CA ASN A 170 -3.99 30.02 8.85
C ASN A 170 -2.97 29.06 8.22
N ALA A 171 -3.35 27.80 8.01
CA ALA A 171 -2.53 26.82 7.32
C ALA A 171 -3.27 26.18 6.13
N THR A 172 -2.49 25.71 5.16
CA THR A 172 -2.93 24.77 4.13
C THR A 172 -2.52 23.37 4.54
N SER A 173 -3.40 22.40 4.36
CA SER A 173 -3.07 20.98 4.59
C SER A 173 -3.30 20.17 3.33
N ASN A 174 -2.27 19.52 2.80
CA ASN A 174 -2.42 18.60 1.68
C ASN A 174 -2.44 17.18 2.23
N ILE A 175 -3.54 16.49 1.96
CA ILE A 175 -3.78 15.13 2.39
C ILE A 175 -3.65 14.24 1.18
N PHE A 176 -2.65 13.39 1.23
CA PHE A 176 -2.42 12.33 0.26
C PHE A 176 -3.04 11.06 0.79
N PHE A 177 -3.92 10.43 0.02
CA PHE A 177 -4.56 9.20 0.44
C PHE A 177 -4.12 8.02 -0.44
N THR A 178 -3.99 6.85 0.19
CA THR A 178 -3.69 5.59 -0.48
C THR A 178 -4.77 4.57 -0.10
N PRO A 179 -5.57 4.08 -1.06
CA PRO A 179 -6.52 3.04 -0.77
C PRO A 179 -5.81 1.72 -0.52
N THR A 180 -6.31 0.96 0.46
CA THR A 180 -5.86 -0.38 0.80
C THR A 180 -7.05 -1.33 0.76
N LYS A 181 -6.86 -2.53 0.22
CA LYS A 181 -7.94 -3.50 0.01
C LYS A 181 -7.64 -4.77 0.80
N TYR A 182 -8.56 -5.18 1.66
CA TYR A 182 -8.50 -6.43 2.39
C TYR A 182 -9.55 -7.40 1.83
N ARG A 183 -9.13 -8.53 1.26
CA ARG A 183 -10.02 -9.58 0.76
C ARG A 183 -10.16 -10.67 1.81
N ALA A 184 -11.23 -10.58 2.59
CA ALA A 184 -11.55 -11.53 3.65
C ALA A 184 -12.30 -12.75 3.09
N ILE A 185 -12.03 -13.95 3.59
CA ILE A 185 -12.84 -15.13 3.29
C ILE A 185 -14.15 -15.01 4.07
N ARG A 186 -15.30 -15.26 3.41
CA ARG A 186 -16.59 -15.26 4.11
C ARG A 186 -16.61 -16.30 5.23
N PRO A 187 -17.24 -15.99 6.39
CA PRO A 187 -17.38 -16.96 7.45
C PRO A 187 -18.16 -18.18 6.93
N LYS A 188 -17.64 -19.38 7.20
CA LYS A 188 -18.22 -20.68 6.79
C LYS A 188 -18.24 -20.92 5.27
N ASP A 189 -17.34 -20.29 4.51
CA ASP A 189 -17.17 -20.61 3.09
C ASP A 189 -16.59 -22.02 2.89
N ALA A 190 -17.43 -22.95 2.43
CA ALA A 190 -17.05 -24.33 2.18
C ALA A 190 -16.02 -24.46 1.05
N GLY A 191 -16.03 -23.53 0.07
CA GLY A 191 -15.05 -23.51 -1.02
C GLY A 191 -13.63 -23.40 -0.47
N SER A 192 -13.42 -22.45 0.45
CA SER A 192 -12.13 -22.25 1.13
C SER A 192 -11.62 -23.46 1.92
N ILE A 193 -12.52 -24.21 2.55
CA ILE A 193 -12.16 -25.37 3.38
C ILE A 193 -11.83 -26.57 2.49
N LEU A 194 -12.63 -26.78 1.45
CA LEU A 194 -12.45 -27.90 0.53
C LEU A 194 -11.25 -27.71 -0.40
N GLY A 195 -10.85 -26.47 -0.69
CA GLY A 195 -9.79 -26.15 -1.63
C GLY A 195 -10.30 -25.80 -3.04
N PHE A 196 -11.53 -25.30 -3.13
CA PHE A 196 -12.12 -24.74 -4.36
C PHE A 196 -12.03 -23.21 -4.33
N GLU A 197 -12.57 -22.55 -5.37
CA GLU A 197 -12.66 -21.10 -5.43
C GLU A 197 -13.35 -20.52 -4.18
N THR A 198 -12.74 -19.51 -3.61
CA THR A 198 -13.16 -18.87 -2.37
C THR A 198 -14.02 -17.64 -2.64
N ASN A 199 -15.07 -17.48 -1.84
CA ASN A 199 -15.93 -16.31 -1.91
C ASN A 199 -15.38 -15.22 -0.99
N TYR A 200 -14.82 -14.18 -1.58
CA TYR A 200 -14.23 -13.06 -0.85
C TYR A 200 -15.24 -11.95 -0.55
N VAL A 201 -14.98 -11.25 0.55
CA VAL A 201 -15.56 -9.94 0.87
C VAL A 201 -14.43 -8.93 0.85
N ASP A 202 -14.56 -7.95 -0.02
CA ASP A 202 -13.59 -6.87 -0.15
C ASP A 202 -13.92 -5.76 0.84
N VAL A 203 -12.96 -5.42 1.70
CA VAL A 203 -13.00 -4.31 2.63
C VAL A 203 -11.98 -3.28 2.16
N VAL A 204 -12.45 -2.12 1.71
CA VAL A 204 -11.56 -1.06 1.20
C VAL A 204 -11.40 0.01 2.28
N THR A 205 -10.18 0.18 2.74
CA THR A 205 -9.80 1.21 3.72
C THR A 205 -8.93 2.26 3.05
N ILE A 206 -8.75 3.40 3.72
CA ILE A 206 -7.94 4.50 3.21
C ILE A 206 -6.93 4.88 4.29
N GLU A 207 -5.67 4.91 3.90
CA GLU A 207 -4.59 5.47 4.69
C GLU A 207 -4.29 6.88 4.19
N SER A 208 -4.07 7.82 5.10
CA SER A 208 -3.80 9.22 4.77
C SER A 208 -2.45 9.67 5.30
N ALA A 209 -1.70 10.39 4.47
CA ALA A 209 -0.50 11.12 4.86
C ALA A 209 -0.77 12.63 4.70
N GLN A 210 -0.43 13.39 5.72
CA GLN A 210 -0.66 14.83 5.73
C GLN A 210 0.65 15.61 5.66
N GLN A 211 0.62 16.69 4.90
CA GLN A 211 1.62 17.74 4.95
C GLN A 211 0.91 19.08 5.17
N THR A 212 1.56 20.00 5.89
CA THR A 212 0.97 21.29 6.28
C THR A 212 1.93 22.42 5.97
N TRP A 213 1.43 23.52 5.43
CA TRP A 213 2.20 24.72 5.12
C TRP A 213 1.46 25.96 5.63
N PRO A 214 2.18 27.04 5.94
CA PRO A 214 1.53 28.32 6.23
C PRO A 214 0.77 28.82 5.00
N LEU A 215 -0.42 29.40 5.22
CA LEU A 215 -1.16 30.07 4.16
C LEU A 215 -0.44 31.36 3.74
N HIS A 216 -0.40 31.62 2.44
CA HIS A 216 0.02 32.93 1.95
C HIS A 216 -0.98 33.98 2.44
N PRO A 217 -0.54 35.12 2.99
CA PRO A 217 -1.44 36.19 3.37
C PRO A 217 -2.15 36.71 2.12
N ASN A 218 -3.46 36.50 2.03
CA ASN A 218 -4.29 37.05 0.96
C ASN A 218 -5.46 37.84 1.58
N GLU A 219 -6.09 38.68 0.76
CA GLU A 219 -7.19 39.54 1.24
C GLU A 219 -8.38 38.75 1.80
N ASN A 220 -8.63 37.55 1.28
CA ASN A 220 -9.77 36.73 1.72
C ASN A 220 -9.52 36.10 3.11
N LEU A 221 -8.27 35.73 3.41
CA LEU A 221 -7.87 35.25 4.74
C LEU A 221 -7.89 36.40 5.75
N THR A 222 -7.47 37.61 5.37
CA THR A 222 -7.48 38.78 6.27
C THR A 222 -8.88 39.33 6.53
N ARG A 223 -9.82 39.16 5.60
CA ARG A 223 -11.26 39.47 5.80
C ARG A 223 -11.99 38.44 6.65
N GLY A 224 -11.38 37.28 6.91
CA GLY A 224 -12.01 36.19 7.64
C GLY A 224 -13.05 35.43 6.81
N ASP A 225 -12.95 35.48 5.48
CA ASP A 225 -13.88 34.75 4.60
C ASP A 225 -13.73 33.23 4.81
N TYR A 226 -12.51 32.76 5.06
CA TYR A 226 -12.19 31.40 5.50
C TYR A 226 -11.00 31.41 6.48
N HIS A 227 -10.91 30.37 7.31
CA HIS A 227 -9.85 30.24 8.32
C HIS A 227 -8.73 29.30 7.91
N GLY A 228 -8.99 28.37 7.00
CA GLY A 228 -7.99 27.45 6.48
C GLY A 228 -8.48 26.79 5.20
N MET A 229 -7.60 26.01 4.59
CA MET A 229 -7.96 25.12 3.50
C MET A 229 -7.24 23.80 3.62
N PHE A 230 -7.86 22.75 3.11
CA PHE A 230 -7.18 21.48 2.90
C PHE A 230 -7.44 20.97 1.50
N SER A 231 -6.48 20.21 0.99
CA SER A 231 -6.58 19.54 -0.29
C SER A 231 -6.52 18.04 -0.12
N VAL A 232 -7.29 17.30 -0.91
CA VAL A 232 -7.32 15.84 -0.91
C VAL A 232 -6.94 15.33 -2.28
N GLN A 233 -5.89 14.50 -2.34
CA GLN A 233 -5.36 13.94 -3.58
C GLN A 233 -4.91 12.49 -3.42
N LEU A 234 -5.04 11.72 -4.50
CA LEU A 234 -4.59 10.34 -4.55
C LEU A 234 -3.05 10.29 -4.59
N SER A 235 -2.44 9.50 -3.71
CA SER A 235 -0.97 9.44 -3.58
C SER A 235 -0.30 8.59 -4.65
N LYS A 236 -0.90 7.45 -5.01
CA LYS A 236 -0.31 6.42 -5.88
C LYS A 236 -1.40 5.79 -6.73
N GLY A 237 -1.03 5.33 -7.93
CA GLY A 237 -1.94 4.64 -8.84
C GLY A 237 -2.06 3.12 -8.61
N THR A 238 -1.46 2.62 -7.53
CA THR A 238 -1.54 1.23 -7.10
C THR A 238 -2.11 1.15 -5.69
N MET A 239 -2.84 0.08 -5.40
CA MET A 239 -3.36 -0.21 -4.07
C MET A 239 -2.74 -1.51 -3.54
N GLU A 240 -2.48 -1.54 -2.22
CA GLU A 240 -2.05 -2.76 -1.55
C GLU A 240 -3.27 -3.64 -1.29
N VAL A 241 -3.18 -4.91 -1.71
CA VAL A 241 -4.23 -5.90 -1.56
C VAL A 241 -3.76 -7.02 -0.64
N LYS A 242 -4.38 -7.11 0.53
CA LYS A 242 -4.17 -8.15 1.55
C LYS A 242 -5.23 -9.23 1.33
N THR A 243 -4.82 -10.39 0.85
CA THR A 243 -5.75 -11.50 0.57
C THR A 243 -5.62 -12.61 1.60
N GLU A 244 -6.72 -13.04 2.20
CA GLU A 244 -6.73 -14.20 3.08
C GLU A 244 -6.63 -15.49 2.25
N GLN A 245 -5.68 -16.35 2.58
CA GLN A 245 -5.49 -17.66 1.94
C GLN A 245 -5.32 -18.74 3.01
N ARG A 246 -6.11 -19.81 2.93
CA ARG A 246 -5.93 -21.01 3.76
C ARG A 246 -4.78 -21.84 3.21
N LEU A 247 -3.88 -22.28 4.10
CA LEU A 247 -2.77 -23.17 3.73
C LEU A 247 -3.15 -24.64 3.82
N HIS A 248 -4.10 -24.99 4.68
CA HIS A 248 -4.51 -26.38 4.89
C HIS A 248 -5.95 -26.59 4.42
N THR A 249 -6.09 -27.16 3.23
CA THR A 249 -7.39 -27.53 2.64
C THR A 249 -7.59 -29.04 2.64
N VAL A 250 -8.84 -29.48 2.58
CA VAL A 250 -9.18 -30.91 2.50
C VAL A 250 -8.59 -31.54 1.24
N LEU A 251 -8.66 -30.85 0.09
CA LEU A 251 -8.11 -31.36 -1.16
C LEU A 251 -6.59 -31.50 -1.09
N GLN A 252 -5.89 -30.58 -0.44
CA GLN A 252 -4.45 -30.72 -0.20
C GLN A 252 -4.13 -31.87 0.74
N ALA A 253 -4.94 -32.11 1.78
CA ALA A 253 -4.78 -33.28 2.65
C ALA A 253 -4.98 -34.60 1.89
N VAL A 254 -6.00 -34.68 1.03
CA VAL A 254 -6.23 -35.86 0.15
C VAL A 254 -5.09 -36.03 -0.84
N ALA A 255 -4.59 -34.94 -1.43
CA ALA A 255 -3.46 -34.97 -2.36
C ALA A 255 -2.17 -35.47 -1.66
N MET A 256 -1.87 -35.00 -0.44
CA MET A 256 -0.74 -35.50 0.35
C MET A 256 -0.90 -36.97 0.73
N ALA A 257 -2.09 -37.39 1.15
CA ALA A 257 -2.38 -38.79 1.47
C ALA A 257 -2.22 -39.70 0.23
N GLY A 258 -2.72 -39.25 -0.92
CA GLY A 258 -2.55 -39.92 -2.20
C GLY A 258 -1.08 -40.00 -2.64
N GLY A 259 -0.31 -38.91 -2.44
CA GLY A 259 1.13 -38.88 -2.70
C GLY A 259 1.91 -39.84 -1.81
N ALA A 260 1.64 -39.85 -0.50
CA ALA A 260 2.28 -40.77 0.44
C ALA A 260 1.95 -42.23 0.12
N TYR A 261 0.69 -42.54 -0.19
CA TYR A 261 0.28 -43.87 -0.63
C TYR A 261 0.94 -44.26 -1.96
N GLY A 262 1.06 -43.32 -2.90
CA GLY A 262 1.76 -43.52 -4.17
C GLY A 262 3.25 -43.86 -4.01
N ILE A 263 3.94 -43.18 -3.09
CA ILE A 263 5.35 -43.47 -2.78
C ILE A 263 5.49 -44.82 -2.10
N LEU A 264 4.66 -45.13 -1.10
CA LEU A 264 4.67 -46.41 -0.41
C LEU A 264 4.40 -47.58 -1.36
N THR A 265 3.42 -47.43 -2.26
CA THR A 265 3.10 -48.45 -3.27
C THR A 265 4.25 -48.61 -4.28
N THR A 266 4.87 -47.53 -4.73
CA THR A 266 6.03 -47.59 -5.64
C THR A 266 7.22 -48.28 -4.97
N LEU A 267 7.52 -47.95 -3.71
CA LEU A 267 8.60 -48.55 -2.94
C LEU A 267 8.34 -50.03 -2.66
N TYR A 268 7.08 -50.40 -2.36
CA TYR A 268 6.66 -51.79 -2.23
C TYR A 268 6.87 -52.58 -3.53
N ILE A 269 6.44 -52.03 -4.67
CA ILE A 269 6.63 -52.65 -5.99
C ILE A 269 8.12 -52.79 -6.33
N LEU A 270 8.94 -51.79 -5.98
CA LEU A 270 10.38 -51.81 -6.23
C LEU A 270 11.08 -52.90 -5.41
N LEU A 271 10.77 -53.01 -4.11
CA LEU A 271 11.43 -53.96 -3.20
C LEU A 271 10.99 -55.41 -3.40
N PHE A 272 9.70 -55.66 -3.63
CA PHE A 272 9.14 -57.01 -3.68
C PHE A 272 8.82 -57.49 -5.11
N GLY A 273 9.08 -56.64 -6.11
CA GLY A 273 8.56 -56.81 -7.47
C GLY A 273 7.04 -56.62 -7.48
N MET A 274 6.45 -56.48 -8.68
CA MET A 274 5.01 -56.69 -8.79
C MET A 274 4.74 -58.17 -8.51
N SER A 275 4.44 -58.52 -7.25
CA SER A 275 3.82 -59.78 -6.89
C SER A 275 2.66 -59.93 -7.86
N ARG A 276 2.76 -60.91 -8.79
CA ARG A 276 1.84 -61.11 -9.91
C ARG A 276 0.41 -60.94 -9.42
N LEU A 277 -0.12 -59.73 -9.53
CA LEU A 277 -1.52 -59.45 -9.36
C LEU A 277 -2.13 -60.21 -10.52
N THR A 278 -2.64 -61.41 -10.25
CA THR A 278 -3.49 -62.13 -11.17
C THR A 278 -4.45 -61.10 -11.75
N PRO A 279 -4.47 -60.91 -13.08
CA PRO A 279 -5.06 -59.73 -13.71
C PRO A 279 -6.57 -59.76 -13.55
N TRP A 280 -7.05 -59.28 -12.41
CA TRP A 280 -8.44 -58.87 -12.20
C TRP A 280 -8.60 -57.40 -12.59
N GLY A 281 -7.87 -56.99 -13.64
CA GLY A 281 -8.16 -55.75 -14.34
C GLY A 281 -9.54 -55.89 -15.00
N LEU A 282 -10.36 -54.86 -14.81
CA LEU A 282 -11.69 -54.65 -15.41
C LEU A 282 -11.78 -54.92 -16.93
N VAL A 283 -10.65 -55.09 -17.61
CA VAL A 283 -10.52 -55.46 -19.03
C VAL A 283 -10.92 -56.91 -19.32
N HIS A 284 -10.94 -57.82 -18.34
CA HIS A 284 -11.29 -59.23 -18.57
C HIS A 284 -12.79 -59.58 -18.52
N GLN A 285 -13.69 -58.63 -18.18
CA GLN A 285 -15.15 -58.89 -18.14
C GLN A 285 -15.91 -58.45 -19.41
N LEU A 286 -15.30 -57.66 -20.30
CA LEU A 286 -15.90 -57.28 -21.58
C LEU A 286 -15.99 -58.40 -22.64
N PRO A 287 -15.02 -59.35 -22.75
CA PRO A 287 -15.11 -60.40 -23.76
C PRO A 287 -16.18 -61.47 -23.48
N VAL A 288 -16.62 -61.64 -22.23
CA VAL A 288 -17.59 -62.70 -21.86
C VAL A 288 -19.04 -62.28 -22.11
N LEU A 289 -19.36 -60.99 -21.99
CA LEU A 289 -20.69 -60.46 -22.30
C LEU A 289 -20.97 -60.41 -23.82
N ILE A 290 -19.94 -60.29 -24.66
CA ILE A 290 -20.08 -60.31 -26.13
C ILE A 290 -20.05 -61.76 -26.66
N GLY A 291 -19.30 -62.67 -26.03
CA GLY A 291 -19.24 -64.09 -26.42
C GLY A 291 -20.51 -64.90 -26.14
N SER A 292 -21.31 -64.50 -25.14
CA SER A 292 -22.57 -65.17 -24.78
C SER A 292 -23.78 -64.71 -25.62
N ALA A 293 -23.71 -63.52 -26.24
CA ALA A 293 -24.73 -63.06 -27.19
C ALA A 293 -24.69 -63.83 -28.52
N ASN A 294 -23.49 -64.18 -29.02
CA ASN A 294 -23.34 -64.91 -30.29
C ASN A 294 -23.64 -66.41 -30.20
N ARG A 295 -23.63 -67.03 -29.01
CA ARG A 295 -24.03 -68.44 -28.87
C ARG A 295 -25.55 -68.65 -28.90
N ARG A 296 -26.36 -67.62 -28.63
CA ARG A 296 -27.83 -67.73 -28.73
C ARG A 296 -28.36 -67.63 -30.16
N MET A 297 -27.60 -67.07 -31.11
CA MET A 297 -28.03 -67.00 -32.51
C MET A 297 -27.69 -68.27 -33.32
N ARG A 298 -26.64 -69.01 -32.97
CA ARG A 298 -26.29 -70.25 -33.71
C ARG A 298 -27.14 -71.47 -33.37
N THR A 299 -27.79 -71.51 -32.20
CA THR A 299 -28.72 -72.61 -31.87
C THR A 299 -30.10 -72.44 -32.51
N GLN A 300 -30.44 -71.25 -33.02
CA GLN A 300 -31.70 -71.01 -33.71
C GLN A 300 -31.65 -71.32 -35.22
N GLU A 301 -30.45 -71.44 -35.79
CA GLU A 301 -30.26 -71.70 -37.23
C GLU A 301 -30.30 -73.21 -37.58
N ASN A 302 -30.02 -74.10 -36.61
CA ASN A 302 -30.01 -75.54 -36.85
C ASN A 302 -31.38 -76.24 -36.68
N ASN A 303 -32.41 -75.52 -36.21
CA ASN A 303 -33.78 -76.04 -36.09
C ASN A 303 -34.70 -75.63 -37.24
N ARG A 304 -34.16 -75.02 -38.32
CA ARG A 304 -34.98 -74.49 -39.42
C ARG A 304 -35.10 -75.38 -40.67
N CYS A 305 -34.55 -76.61 -40.64
CA CYS A 305 -34.67 -77.57 -41.74
C CYS A 305 -35.68 -78.71 -41.49
N ILE A 306 -36.44 -78.71 -40.38
CA ILE A 306 -37.52 -79.69 -40.14
C ILE A 306 -38.79 -78.95 -39.73
N GLN A 307 -39.39 -78.25 -40.70
CA GLN A 307 -40.81 -77.85 -40.78
C GLN A 307 -40.92 -77.01 -42.06
N ASN A 308 -40.95 -77.68 -43.22
CA ASN A 308 -42.19 -78.01 -43.91
C ASN A 308 -43.23 -76.88 -43.84
N GLY A 309 -43.29 -76.11 -44.92
CA GLY A 309 -44.41 -76.21 -45.85
C GLY A 309 -45.75 -75.63 -45.38
N LEU A 310 -46.23 -74.70 -46.21
CA LEU A 310 -47.60 -74.25 -46.42
C LEU A 310 -48.08 -72.98 -45.69
N SER A 311 -48.00 -71.90 -46.48
CA SER A 311 -49.04 -70.88 -46.77
C SER A 311 -49.48 -69.86 -45.72
N ASP A 312 -49.15 -68.61 -46.10
CA ASP A 312 -49.98 -67.39 -46.16
C ASP A 312 -50.00 -66.36 -45.00
N GLU A 313 -49.78 -65.11 -45.45
CA GLU A 313 -49.75 -63.76 -44.87
C GLU A 313 -50.99 -63.30 -44.05
N PRO A 314 -51.08 -62.03 -43.51
CA PRO A 314 -50.05 -61.01 -43.29
C PRO A 314 -49.97 -60.41 -41.86
N VAL A 315 -48.75 -60.05 -41.50
CA VAL A 315 -48.21 -58.90 -40.73
C VAL A 315 -49.19 -57.93 -40.04
N LYS A 316 -49.07 -57.80 -38.69
CA LYS A 316 -49.00 -56.49 -38.00
C LYS A 316 -47.98 -56.47 -36.84
N SER A 317 -47.05 -55.53 -37.00
CA SER A 317 -45.91 -55.09 -36.20
C SER A 317 -46.10 -55.00 -34.67
N ALA A 318 -45.21 -55.68 -33.95
CA ALA A 318 -45.02 -55.56 -32.50
C ALA A 318 -43.92 -54.55 -32.18
N LYS A 319 -44.25 -53.56 -31.34
CA LYS A 319 -43.33 -52.64 -30.67
C LYS A 319 -42.57 -53.40 -29.58
N ALA A 320 -41.24 -53.40 -29.64
CA ALA A 320 -40.40 -53.74 -28.49
C ALA A 320 -39.60 -52.51 -28.06
N LYS A 321 -39.79 -52.15 -26.77
CA LYS A 321 -39.13 -51.08 -26.03
C LYS A 321 -37.63 -51.35 -25.92
N VAL A 322 -36.82 -50.35 -26.25
CA VAL A 322 -35.37 -50.30 -25.98
C VAL A 322 -35.13 -49.47 -24.71
N PRO A 323 -34.12 -49.78 -23.87
CA PRO A 323 -33.86 -49.07 -22.61
C PRO A 323 -33.29 -47.66 -22.81
N TRP A 324 -33.54 -46.81 -21.81
CA TRP A 324 -33.45 -45.35 -21.81
C TRP A 324 -32.07 -44.71 -21.58
N PHE A 325 -30.97 -45.47 -21.55
CA PHE A 325 -29.61 -44.94 -21.30
C PHE A 325 -28.65 -45.18 -22.46
N SER A 326 -29.07 -44.89 -23.68
CA SER A 326 -28.18 -44.72 -24.82
C SER A 326 -28.74 -43.64 -25.73
N ARG A 327 -28.52 -42.38 -25.33
CA ARG A 327 -28.74 -41.21 -26.16
C ARG A 327 -27.47 -40.35 -26.10
N LYS A 328 -26.53 -40.62 -27.01
CA LYS A 328 -25.59 -39.59 -27.48
C LYS A 328 -26.13 -39.14 -28.83
N SER A 329 -26.63 -37.91 -28.87
CA SER A 329 -27.05 -37.22 -30.07
C SER A 329 -25.82 -36.69 -30.81
N ALA A 330 -25.71 -37.02 -32.08
CA ALA A 330 -24.85 -36.32 -33.03
C ALA A 330 -25.71 -35.86 -34.21
N SER A 331 -25.61 -34.55 -34.48
CA SER A 331 -25.83 -33.79 -35.74
C SER A 331 -27.21 -33.90 -36.42
N THR A 332 -27.74 -32.90 -37.14
CA THR A 332 -27.09 -31.87 -37.97
C THR A 332 -28.11 -30.74 -38.22
N GLU A 333 -27.61 -29.54 -38.49
CA GLU A 333 -27.95 -28.73 -39.68
C GLU A 333 -28.49 -27.29 -39.48
N ASN A 334 -27.61 -26.35 -39.92
CA ASN A 334 -27.83 -25.04 -40.54
C ASN A 334 -28.63 -23.94 -39.81
N GLN A 335 -27.95 -22.88 -39.39
CA GLN A 335 -27.77 -21.65 -40.20
C GLN A 335 -26.92 -20.59 -39.45
N ASN A 336 -25.90 -20.09 -40.14
CA ASN A 336 -25.29 -18.75 -40.16
C ASN A 336 -25.52 -17.78 -38.97
N VAL A 337 -24.44 -17.27 -38.38
CA VAL A 337 -23.95 -15.88 -38.52
C VAL A 337 -22.61 -15.73 -37.77
N GLU A 338 -21.55 -15.52 -38.55
CA GLU A 338 -20.40 -14.63 -38.36
C GLU A 338 -19.84 -14.37 -36.94
N LEU A 339 -18.76 -15.09 -36.59
CA LEU A 339 -17.76 -14.63 -35.63
C LEU A 339 -16.40 -14.59 -36.32
N LYS A 340 -15.80 -13.40 -36.35
CA LYS A 340 -14.46 -13.14 -36.84
C LYS A 340 -13.51 -13.24 -35.66
N ASP A 341 -12.81 -14.36 -35.53
CA ASP A 341 -11.64 -14.45 -34.67
C ASP A 341 -10.52 -15.19 -35.39
N THR A 342 -9.44 -14.46 -35.62
CA THR A 342 -8.24 -14.92 -36.31
C THR A 342 -7.19 -15.22 -35.25
N SER A 343 -7.07 -16.49 -34.88
CA SER A 343 -5.90 -16.99 -34.16
C SER A 343 -4.84 -17.39 -35.19
N LYS A 344 -3.70 -16.70 -35.20
CA LYS A 344 -2.48 -17.18 -35.85
C LYS A 344 -1.46 -17.54 -34.78
N GLU A 345 -1.16 -18.82 -34.77
CA GLU A 345 0.02 -19.47 -34.24
C GLU A 345 1.24 -19.05 -35.09
N VAL A 346 2.31 -18.56 -34.45
CA VAL A 346 3.65 -18.50 -35.04
C VAL A 346 4.66 -18.84 -33.94
N GLU A 347 5.44 -19.89 -34.23
CA GLU A 347 6.62 -20.37 -33.53
C GLU A 347 7.74 -19.32 -33.40
N ASP A 348 8.41 -19.40 -32.26
CA ASP A 348 9.86 -19.27 -32.03
C ASP A 348 10.67 -18.27 -32.87
N THR A 349 11.27 -17.29 -32.20
CA THR A 349 12.68 -17.37 -31.78
C THR A 349 13.17 -16.03 -31.21
N LYS A 350 14.03 -16.11 -30.18
CA LYS A 350 15.17 -15.20 -29.96
C LYS A 350 14.85 -13.75 -29.52
N TYR A 351 14.69 -13.52 -28.22
CA TYR A 351 15.27 -12.37 -27.50
C TYR A 351 15.42 -12.72 -26.01
N ARG A 352 16.57 -13.33 -25.66
CA ARG A 352 17.04 -13.53 -24.28
C ARG A 352 18.38 -12.82 -24.17
N LYS A 353 18.33 -11.52 -23.86
CA LYS A 353 19.36 -10.67 -23.25
C LYS A 353 18.79 -9.26 -23.15
N GLU A 354 19.10 -8.59 -22.03
CA GLU A 354 18.71 -7.21 -21.66
C GLU A 354 17.33 -7.05 -21.01
N MET A 355 17.25 -7.43 -19.73
CA MET A 355 16.45 -6.72 -18.71
C MET A 355 17.03 -7.06 -17.32
N GLU A 356 18.26 -6.62 -17.10
CA GLU A 356 18.89 -6.46 -15.79
C GLU A 356 19.42 -5.02 -15.77
N ASP A 357 18.53 -4.06 -15.57
CA ASP A 357 18.83 -2.70 -15.09
C ASP A 357 17.51 -1.95 -15.00
N ASP A 358 16.90 -1.96 -13.81
CA ASP A 358 15.96 -0.92 -13.31
C ASP A 358 15.45 -1.18 -11.89
N GLN A 359 15.96 -2.20 -11.18
CA GLN A 359 15.76 -2.36 -9.73
C GLN A 359 16.87 -1.67 -8.92
N ARG A 360 16.96 -0.34 -8.97
CA ARG A 360 17.60 0.43 -7.87
C ARG A 360 17.27 1.92 -7.92
N SER A 361 16.08 2.30 -7.48
CA SER A 361 15.76 3.71 -7.18
C SER A 361 14.71 3.82 -6.07
N ASP A 362 14.93 3.12 -4.95
CA ASP A 362 14.12 3.29 -3.72
C ASP A 362 15.04 3.21 -2.49
N GLN A 363 15.71 4.32 -2.19
CA GLN A 363 16.45 4.69 -0.95
C GLN A 363 17.24 5.95 -1.39
N TYR A 364 16.95 7.18 -1.01
CA TYR A 364 16.86 7.74 0.34
C TYR A 364 15.98 9.00 0.32
N LEU A 365 14.92 9.05 1.13
CA LEU A 365 14.31 10.30 1.61
C LEU A 365 14.13 10.19 3.13
N LEU A 366 15.27 10.10 3.84
CA LEU A 366 15.37 10.52 5.22
C LEU A 366 15.84 11.98 5.19
N SER A 367 14.89 12.91 5.14
CA SER A 367 15.19 14.31 5.40
C SER A 367 15.47 14.46 6.89
N ASN A 368 16.75 14.56 7.25
CA ASN A 368 17.17 15.13 8.52
C ASN A 368 16.64 16.57 8.58
N GLN A 369 15.60 16.79 9.38
CA GLN A 369 15.24 18.12 9.86
C GLN A 369 16.31 18.58 10.85
N SER A 370 17.24 19.40 10.39
CA SER A 370 17.95 20.32 11.26
C SER A 370 17.01 21.47 11.65
N PRO A 371 17.04 21.94 12.91
CA PRO A 371 16.28 23.12 13.30
C PRO A 371 16.89 24.36 12.64
N ILE A 372 16.11 25.02 11.77
CA ILE A 372 16.44 26.34 11.23
C ILE A 372 16.14 27.37 12.31
N LEU A 373 17.19 27.98 12.83
CA LEU A 373 17.12 29.14 13.73
C LEU A 373 16.60 30.37 12.96
N PRO A 374 15.59 31.11 13.46
CA PRO A 374 15.11 32.30 12.77
C PRO A 374 16.12 33.45 12.90
N THR A 375 16.55 33.98 11.76
CA THR A 375 17.32 35.22 11.66
C THR A 375 16.36 36.40 11.87
N LEU A 376 16.28 36.91 13.09
CA LEU A 376 15.66 38.21 13.38
C LEU A 376 16.74 39.28 13.32
N ALA A 377 16.61 40.17 12.34
CA ALA A 377 17.34 41.42 12.27
C ALA A 377 16.85 42.35 13.39
N GLY A 378 17.80 42.93 14.14
CA GLY A 378 17.59 44.13 14.93
C GLY A 378 17.87 43.99 16.42
N SER A 379 18.79 44.85 16.89
CA SER A 379 18.95 45.33 18.25
C SER A 379 19.75 44.47 19.26
N ASN A 380 20.95 44.97 19.55
CA ASN A 380 21.68 44.95 20.82
C ASN A 380 22.04 43.58 21.40
N VAL A 381 23.25 43.10 21.07
CA VAL A 381 23.89 41.94 21.71
C VAL A 381 24.66 42.39 22.95
N PRO A 382 24.34 41.90 24.16
CA PRO A 382 25.23 41.94 25.31
C PRO A 382 26.33 40.89 25.12
N ASN A 383 27.57 41.29 25.43
CA ASN A 383 28.75 40.46 25.37
C ASN A 383 28.66 39.31 26.41
N TYR A 384 28.50 38.06 25.95
CA TYR A 384 28.55 36.85 26.79
C TYR A 384 29.84 36.05 26.51
N PRO A 385 30.41 35.36 27.52
CA PRO A 385 31.76 34.81 27.45
C PRO A 385 31.87 33.51 26.62
N ASN A 386 32.95 33.40 25.85
CA ASN A 386 33.29 32.37 24.85
C ASN A 386 33.43 30.91 25.35
N GLU A 387 33.16 30.61 26.62
CA GLU A 387 33.40 29.28 27.18
C GLU A 387 32.33 28.25 26.78
N GLN A 388 31.07 28.67 26.59
CA GLN A 388 29.99 27.74 26.25
C GLN A 388 30.12 27.14 24.84
N LEU A 389 30.60 27.92 23.87
CA LEU A 389 30.80 27.46 22.50
C LEU A 389 31.90 26.38 22.38
N MET A 390 32.95 26.51 23.19
CA MET A 390 34.04 25.54 23.21
C MET A 390 33.61 24.21 23.83
N GLN A 391 32.72 24.25 24.82
CA GLN A 391 32.20 23.05 25.48
C GLN A 391 31.23 22.30 24.58
N GLU A 392 30.38 23.00 23.81
CA GLU A 392 29.51 22.39 22.80
C GLU A 392 30.33 21.67 21.71
N HIS A 393 31.40 22.31 21.23
CA HIS A 393 32.27 21.69 20.21
C HIS A 393 33.00 20.43 20.73
N LEU A 394 33.35 20.40 22.02
CA LEU A 394 33.97 19.22 22.64
C LEU A 394 32.97 18.05 22.77
N THR A 395 31.72 18.34 23.14
CA THR A 395 30.66 17.33 23.25
C THR A 395 30.29 16.74 21.89
N LEU A 396 30.27 17.56 20.84
CA LEU A 396 30.05 17.07 19.46
C LEU A 396 31.17 16.15 18.98
N GLN A 397 32.43 16.45 19.30
CA GLN A 397 33.54 15.56 18.97
C GLN A 397 33.49 14.24 19.73
N GLN A 398 33.07 14.25 21.00
CA GLN A 398 32.88 13.03 21.77
C GLN A 398 31.75 12.17 21.20
N HIS A 399 30.62 12.78 20.85
CA HIS A 399 29.48 12.09 20.25
C HIS A 399 29.82 11.52 18.86
N SER A 400 30.65 12.22 18.07
CA SER A 400 31.18 11.71 16.79
C SER A 400 32.03 10.46 16.97
N LYS A 401 32.94 10.44 17.96
CA LYS A 401 33.77 9.26 18.25
C LYS A 401 32.96 8.08 18.77
N GLU A 402 31.94 8.34 19.58
CA GLU A 402 31.04 7.28 20.06
C GLU A 402 30.23 6.66 18.91
N LEU A 403 29.72 7.49 17.99
CA LEU A 403 29.03 7.01 16.79
C LEU A 403 29.95 6.17 15.90
N GLU A 404 31.20 6.59 15.69
CA GLU A 404 32.18 5.80 14.93
C GLU A 404 32.44 4.43 15.56
N SER A 405 32.59 4.37 16.88
CA SER A 405 32.77 3.11 17.61
C SER A 405 31.56 2.17 17.50
N ARG A 406 30.33 2.69 17.61
CA ARG A 406 29.11 1.87 17.46
C ARG A 406 28.92 1.36 16.04
N VAL A 407 29.34 2.13 15.04
CA VAL A 407 29.31 1.69 13.63
C VAL A 407 30.32 0.58 13.39
N GLU A 408 31.51 0.65 13.99
CA GLU A 408 32.52 -0.41 13.92
C GLU A 408 32.04 -1.71 14.58
N GLU A 409 31.37 -1.61 15.73
CA GLU A 409 30.79 -2.78 16.41
C GLU A 409 29.67 -3.44 15.58
N LEU A 410 28.79 -2.64 14.97
CA LEU A 410 27.77 -3.15 14.03
C LEU A 410 28.41 -3.78 12.78
N GLU A 411 29.54 -3.26 12.30
CA GLU A 411 30.27 -3.83 11.17
C GLU A 411 30.83 -5.22 11.50
N ILE A 412 31.37 -5.41 12.71
CA ILE A 412 31.85 -6.72 13.18
C ILE A 412 30.69 -7.73 13.25
N ILE A 413 29.54 -7.32 13.82
CA ILE A 413 28.36 -8.19 13.91
C ILE A 413 27.81 -8.54 12.51
N LEU A 414 27.81 -7.58 11.57
CA LEU A 414 27.35 -7.81 10.20
C LEU A 414 28.30 -8.70 9.39
N ARG A 415 29.62 -8.60 9.64
CA ARG A 415 30.65 -9.51 9.08
C ARG A 415 30.47 -10.94 9.56
N GLU A 416 30.13 -11.12 10.82
CA GLU A 416 29.99 -12.45 11.42
C GLU A 416 28.72 -13.16 10.92
N TYR A 417 27.68 -12.41 10.56
CA TYR A 417 26.38 -13.01 10.28
C TYR A 417 25.93 -12.99 8.81
N PHE A 418 26.10 -11.93 7.99
CA PHE A 418 25.31 -11.90 6.72
C PHE A 418 25.83 -11.19 5.46
N LEU A 419 26.99 -10.53 5.38
CA LEU A 419 27.38 -9.82 4.15
C LEU A 419 28.87 -9.92 3.79
N ASN A 420 29.15 -10.16 2.50
CA ASN A 420 30.50 -10.04 1.93
C ASN A 420 30.93 -8.57 1.95
N THR A 421 31.94 -8.21 2.76
CA THR A 421 32.32 -6.82 3.06
C THR A 421 33.18 -6.15 1.98
N ASP A 422 33.52 -6.87 0.92
CA ASP A 422 34.32 -6.36 -0.22
C ASP A 422 33.77 -5.05 -0.81
N TYR A 423 32.45 -4.86 -0.80
CA TYR A 423 31.81 -3.65 -1.32
C TYR A 423 32.06 -2.40 -0.45
N LEU A 424 32.12 -2.55 0.88
CA LEU A 424 32.39 -1.44 1.80
C LEU A 424 33.87 -1.03 1.76
N ASP A 425 34.76 -1.99 1.59
CA ASP A 425 36.20 -1.73 1.39
C ASP A 425 36.48 -1.05 0.04
N GLN A 426 35.70 -1.35 -1.01
CA GLN A 426 35.73 -0.60 -2.28
C GLN A 426 35.28 0.87 -2.13
N LEU A 427 34.34 1.15 -1.23
CA LEU A 427 33.90 2.53 -0.95
C LEU A 427 34.94 3.32 -0.15
N ARG A 428 35.64 2.69 0.81
CA ARG A 428 36.75 3.32 1.55
C ARG A 428 37.94 3.64 0.64
N SER A 429 38.31 2.71 -0.24
CA SER A 429 39.40 2.92 -1.21
C SER A 429 39.07 4.04 -2.21
N ARG A 430 37.81 4.17 -2.66
CA ARG A 430 37.40 5.34 -3.48
C ARG A 430 37.44 6.66 -2.72
N ARG A 431 37.14 6.67 -1.42
CA ARG A 431 37.17 7.89 -0.59
C ARG A 431 38.61 8.33 -0.26
N GLN A 432 39.57 7.42 -0.15
CA GLN A 432 40.99 7.76 0.06
C GLN A 432 41.70 8.29 -1.20
N ILE A 433 41.17 8.04 -2.41
CA ILE A 433 41.78 8.49 -3.68
C ILE A 433 41.41 9.94 -4.04
N GLN A 434 40.47 10.59 -3.33
CA GLN A 434 40.19 12.02 -3.51
C GLN A 434 40.54 12.85 -2.28
N PRO A 435 41.80 13.32 -2.20
CA PRO A 435 42.07 14.55 -1.47
C PRO A 435 42.98 15.50 -2.26
N GLU A 436 42.75 15.80 -3.55
CA GLU A 436 43.60 16.82 -4.21
C GLU A 436 43.07 17.53 -5.47
N PHE A 437 41.76 17.69 -5.69
CA PHE A 437 41.27 18.54 -6.80
C PHE A 437 40.02 19.34 -6.44
N VAL A 438 40.07 20.15 -5.39
CA VAL A 438 39.13 21.27 -5.21
C VAL A 438 39.86 22.52 -4.70
N THR A 439 40.94 22.91 -5.37
CA THR A 439 41.43 24.28 -5.38
C THR A 439 42.16 24.48 -6.70
N VAL A 440 41.53 25.16 -7.65
CA VAL A 440 42.02 25.79 -8.90
C VAL A 440 41.01 25.52 -10.00
N ALA A 441 39.85 26.18 -9.90
CA ALA A 441 38.92 26.37 -11.01
C ALA A 441 38.00 27.57 -10.71
N ARG A 442 38.60 28.71 -10.37
CA ARG A 442 37.92 30.00 -10.42
C ARG A 442 38.87 31.09 -10.87
N GLU A 443 39.53 30.87 -12.00
CA GLU A 443 40.13 31.96 -12.75
C GLU A 443 40.28 31.58 -14.21
N ARG A 444 39.97 32.54 -15.11
CA ARG A 444 40.06 32.50 -16.58
C ARG A 444 38.85 31.98 -17.36
N GLN A 445 37.86 32.85 -17.53
CA GLN A 445 37.30 33.11 -18.87
C GLN A 445 36.97 34.61 -19.02
N SER A 446 37.92 35.39 -19.51
CA SER A 446 37.64 36.58 -20.32
C SER A 446 38.88 36.93 -21.13
N ILE A 447 38.99 36.36 -22.33
CA ILE A 447 39.92 36.84 -23.36
C ILE A 447 39.17 37.81 -24.26
N THR A 448 39.79 38.96 -24.39
CA THR A 448 39.44 40.19 -25.08
C THR A 448 39.58 40.09 -26.61
N ARG A 449 38.75 40.83 -27.34
CA ARG A 449 39.04 41.41 -28.67
C ARG A 449 38.68 42.92 -28.67
N PRO A 450 39.23 43.75 -29.58
CA PRO A 450 39.82 45.03 -29.19
C PRO A 450 38.99 46.32 -29.43
N ARG A 451 39.29 47.30 -28.57
CA ARG A 451 39.38 48.78 -28.70
C ARG A 451 38.69 49.52 -29.88
N ARG A 452 37.78 50.43 -29.49
CA ARG A 452 37.79 51.92 -29.67
C ARG A 452 37.07 52.46 -28.41
N GLY A 453 37.41 53.52 -27.68
CA GLY A 453 38.26 54.71 -27.79
C GLY A 453 37.64 55.72 -26.80
N PHE A 454 38.42 56.71 -26.32
CA PHE A 454 38.09 57.74 -25.29
C PHE A 454 38.11 57.23 -23.83
N GLY A 455 38.76 57.86 -22.85
CA GLY A 455 39.46 59.14 -22.75
C GLY A 455 39.23 59.73 -21.33
N TYR A 456 40.29 60.26 -20.71
CA TYR A 456 40.37 61.04 -19.46
C TYR A 456 40.66 60.32 -18.12
N ASP A 457 41.94 60.43 -17.71
CA ASP A 457 42.52 61.07 -16.52
C ASP A 457 41.84 60.89 -15.15
N ARG A 458 42.61 60.48 -14.12
CA ARG A 458 43.29 61.40 -13.17
C ARG A 458 43.69 60.74 -11.83
N GLU A 459 44.97 60.95 -11.47
CA GLU A 459 45.61 61.06 -10.13
C GLU A 459 45.72 59.85 -9.15
N ASP A 460 46.96 59.35 -9.08
CA ASP A 460 47.75 58.84 -7.92
C ASP A 460 47.91 59.88 -6.77
N PRO A 461 48.63 59.64 -5.63
CA PRO A 461 49.29 58.42 -5.13
C PRO A 461 49.18 58.19 -3.59
N SER A 462 49.93 57.17 -3.11
CA SER A 462 50.77 57.18 -1.88
C SER A 462 50.16 56.67 -0.56
N VAL A 463 50.85 55.96 0.36
CA VAL A 463 52.21 55.38 0.50
C VAL A 463 52.25 54.61 1.86
N ASP A 464 53.23 53.72 2.02
CA ASP A 464 53.84 53.12 3.24
C ASP A 464 53.19 51.98 4.07
N ARG A 465 53.88 50.82 3.98
CA ARG A 465 54.26 49.87 5.07
C ARG A 465 55.49 50.44 5.82
N PRO A 466 55.82 50.09 7.08
CA PRO A 466 56.31 48.76 7.54
C PRO A 466 55.78 48.40 8.96
N ASP A 467 56.17 47.36 9.71
CA ASP A 467 56.69 45.99 9.56
C ASP A 467 57.05 45.55 11.03
N VAL A 468 57.11 44.23 11.30
CA VAL A 468 58.05 43.58 12.25
C VAL A 468 57.73 43.46 13.77
N ASN A 469 57.71 42.17 14.20
CA ASN A 469 58.10 41.54 15.49
C ASN A 469 57.24 41.80 16.76
N GLU A 470 57.17 40.94 17.78
CA GLU A 470 58.03 39.83 18.22
C GLU A 470 57.27 38.89 19.16
N LEU A 471 57.87 37.72 19.37
CA LEU A 471 57.59 36.62 20.31
C LEU A 471 57.07 37.00 21.71
N VAL A 472 56.38 36.07 22.37
CA VAL A 472 56.94 35.25 23.48
C VAL A 472 55.88 34.28 24.05
N GLU A 473 56.33 33.04 24.14
CA GLU A 473 55.77 31.84 24.75
C GLU A 473 55.90 31.88 26.28
N VAL A 474 54.85 31.55 27.05
CA VAL A 474 55.02 31.07 28.44
C VAL A 474 54.01 29.95 28.77
N VAL A 475 54.62 28.83 29.14
CA VAL A 475 54.11 27.55 29.65
C VAL A 475 53.68 27.65 31.12
N ALA A 476 52.64 26.90 31.53
CA ALA A 476 52.57 26.08 32.77
C ALA A 476 51.09 25.76 33.15
N THR A 477 50.62 24.52 32.99
CA THR A 477 50.48 23.47 34.03
C THR A 477 49.77 23.87 35.32
N THR A 478 48.61 23.27 35.62
CA THR A 478 48.42 22.21 36.64
C THR A 478 46.93 21.90 36.91
N ALA A 479 46.57 20.64 36.71
CA ALA A 479 45.94 19.68 37.64
C ALA A 479 44.66 20.01 38.47
N PRO A 480 43.91 18.95 38.88
CA PRO A 480 42.45 18.99 39.04
C PRO A 480 41.99 18.86 40.50
N THR A 481 40.69 19.06 40.76
CA THR A 481 40.03 18.51 41.96
C THR A 481 38.56 18.21 41.70
N ALA A 482 38.19 16.96 42.00
CA ALA A 482 36.85 16.41 42.02
C ALA A 482 36.08 16.85 43.28
N SER A 483 34.75 16.79 43.24
CA SER A 483 33.95 15.88 44.08
C SER A 483 32.47 16.29 44.20
N SER A 484 31.60 15.27 44.03
CA SER A 484 30.33 15.02 44.77
C SER A 484 29.19 16.04 44.61
N SER A 485 27.89 15.74 44.61
CA SER A 485 27.07 14.60 45.07
C SER A 485 25.64 14.86 44.51
N ALA A 486 24.99 13.88 43.89
CA ALA A 486 23.84 13.13 44.43
C ALA A 486 22.72 13.96 45.07
N THR A 487 21.50 13.93 44.51
CA THR A 487 20.35 13.16 45.08
C THR A 487 19.06 13.37 44.29
N ALA A 488 18.32 12.27 44.15
CA ALA A 488 17.00 12.13 43.57
C ALA A 488 15.90 12.27 44.64
N LEU A 489 14.66 12.52 44.20
CA LEU A 489 13.35 12.18 44.81
C LEU A 489 12.29 12.89 43.95
N ASP A 490 11.51 12.23 43.09
CA ASP A 490 10.38 11.33 43.36
C ASP A 490 9.33 11.93 44.30
N ASN A 491 8.13 12.20 43.77
CA ASN A 491 6.88 11.70 44.34
C ASN A 491 5.63 12.08 43.53
N SER A 492 4.88 11.04 43.23
CA SER A 492 3.46 10.96 42.91
C SER A 492 2.54 11.66 43.92
N HIS A 493 1.36 12.12 43.49
CA HIS A 493 0.14 11.98 44.29
C HIS A 493 -1.15 12.03 43.46
N ALA A 494 -1.97 10.99 43.63
CA ALA A 494 -3.36 10.87 43.20
C ALA A 494 -4.31 11.51 44.21
N ILE A 495 -5.45 12.04 43.74
CA ILE A 495 -6.61 12.39 44.59
C ILE A 495 -7.91 11.87 43.96
N LYS A 496 -8.60 11.02 44.74
CA LYS A 496 -10.01 10.61 44.66
C LYS A 496 -10.88 11.57 45.49
N LYS A 497 -12.13 11.84 45.04
CA LYS A 497 -13.37 12.07 45.85
C LYS A 497 -14.54 12.23 44.83
N VAL A 498 -15.59 11.40 44.79
CA VAL A 498 -16.69 11.06 45.74
C VAL A 498 -17.75 12.16 45.88
N ASP A 499 -18.95 11.79 45.41
CA ASP A 499 -20.35 12.15 45.71
C ASP A 499 -20.88 13.60 45.61
N LYS A 500 -21.84 13.80 44.70
CA LYS A 500 -23.27 13.98 45.06
C LYS A 500 -24.21 13.66 43.90
#